data_AF-A0A661A0I6-F1
#
_entry.id   AF-A0A661A0I6-F1
#
_cell.length_a   1.000
_cell.length_b   1.000
_cell.length_c   1.000
_cell.angle_alpha   90.00
_cell.angle_beta   90.00
_cell.angle_gamma   90.00
#
_symmetry.space_group_name_H-M   'P 1'
#
loop_
_entity.id
_entity.type
_entity.pdbx_description
1 polymer ?
#
loop_
_entity_poly.entity_id
_entity_poly.type
_entity_poly.pdbx_seq_one_letter_code
_entity_poly.pdbx_strand_id
1 'polypeptide(L)'
;MQKAWIGALALVAALIIQGPAVAAEIVSLDSPGLVGIRSAGFTLDREATIGIEAVGRESDGDGFSWGGNDDGNWFSFGDNDGDDLTAYAWILDADTRSVVWDMDVRDTDRGELGDLVEFSGSVDLPAGRYELYLTSNHAGLLNAKDGDWSRRSMRRRIEEIEEDVTHLSVSLTSDVRATTFTPDGVREASVVAITAVGDSELHRRAFALDRELTLSVYGLMEYPSGSDGPADFGWIVDLQNGERVWDMSDRRGRRAGGSSKNRMLERDIKLGPGEYMLVYGSDDSHSYAEFNSAPPDDPMAWGVQLMVSDAADRSALSEISVPSRGQPLIDFSGARDGEFFEQAFRMARDGEVQIYAIGEGVDDGWEWVDYGWIIDATSGETVWAMDDRNTFYAGGADKNRMFDGTVALSKGDYVVFYVTDDSHSAEEFNSAAPFDSDAWGLQLYAEGGVQLLESDEIQEAQGMLVSITRVRDHDRVRERFTLERETKLEVHAVGEGAGREMYDYGLIRDLDSRRIVWEMDYRDTDHAGGAHKNREQRDRITLPAGEYEVIYETDGSHAFGDWNDRQPDNPLLWGITVRIAE
;
A
#
# COMPACT_ATOMS: atom_id res chain seq x y z
N MET A 1 51.79 49.28 80.28
CA MET A 1 52.24 49.98 79.05
C MET A 1 52.68 48.92 78.05
N GLN A 2 52.25 49.06 76.79
CA GLN A 2 52.51 48.18 75.63
C GLN A 2 51.92 46.76 75.68
N LYS A 3 51.49 46.14 74.59
CA LYS A 3 50.81 46.52 73.33
C LYS A 3 50.49 45.16 72.71
N ALA A 4 49.21 44.85 72.47
CA ALA A 4 48.81 43.62 71.79
C ALA A 4 49.28 43.65 70.32
N TRP A 5 49.82 42.53 69.85
CA TRP A 5 50.05 42.26 68.42
C TRP A 5 49.13 41.09 68.03
N ILE A 6 48.09 41.43 67.26
CA ILE A 6 47.26 40.49 66.51
C ILE A 6 47.92 40.38 65.14
N GLY A 7 48.42 39.19 64.79
CA GLY A 7 48.90 38.89 63.45
C GLY A 7 47.70 38.69 62.51
N ALA A 8 47.56 39.57 61.52
CA ALA A 8 46.61 39.41 60.44
C ALA A 8 47.14 38.39 59.42
N LEU A 9 46.40 37.30 59.22
CA LEU A 9 46.52 36.46 58.04
C LEU A 9 45.92 37.22 56.86
N ALA A 10 46.73 37.53 55.85
CA ALA A 10 46.25 38.00 54.56
C ALA A 10 45.69 36.79 53.79
N LEU A 11 44.37 36.72 53.64
CA LEU A 11 43.71 35.86 52.67
C LEU A 11 43.94 36.47 51.28
N VAL A 12 44.76 35.84 50.45
CA VAL A 12 44.82 36.15 49.02
C VAL A 12 43.61 35.47 48.39
N ALA A 13 42.57 36.25 48.11
CA ALA A 13 41.48 35.84 47.24
C ALA A 13 42.06 35.72 45.82
N ALA A 14 42.27 34.50 45.36
CA ALA A 14 42.49 34.22 43.94
C ALA A 14 41.18 34.52 43.21
N LEU A 15 41.12 35.70 42.58
CA LEU A 15 40.09 36.06 41.64
C LEU A 15 40.27 35.14 40.41
N ILE A 16 39.53 34.03 40.36
CA ILE A 16 39.40 33.26 39.12
C ILE A 16 38.55 34.14 38.21
N ILE A 17 39.22 34.86 37.31
CA ILE A 17 38.58 35.47 36.16
C ILE A 17 38.16 34.30 35.27
N GLN A 18 36.90 33.85 35.42
CA GLN A 18 36.26 33.10 34.34
C GLN A 18 36.19 34.06 33.16
N GLY A 19 37.04 33.84 32.16
CA GLY A 19 36.82 34.43 30.84
C GLY A 19 35.43 34.03 30.34
N PRO A 20 34.83 34.78 29.40
CA PRO A 20 33.55 34.36 28.80
C PRO A 20 33.72 32.92 28.33
N ALA A 21 32.82 32.03 28.77
CA ALA A 21 32.77 30.68 28.24
C ALA A 21 32.64 30.81 26.72
N VAL A 22 33.64 30.35 25.99
CA VAL A 22 33.58 30.33 24.53
C VAL A 22 32.50 29.32 24.20
N ALA A 23 31.43 29.75 23.53
CA ALA A 23 30.38 28.86 23.06
C ALA A 23 31.03 27.75 22.23
N ALA A 24 30.78 26.50 22.60
CA ALA A 24 31.31 25.33 21.89
C ALA A 24 30.27 24.88 20.86
N GLU A 25 30.74 24.41 19.71
CA GLU A 25 29.89 23.76 18.71
C GLU A 25 29.30 22.47 19.29
N ILE A 26 27.98 22.33 19.18
CA ILE A 26 27.22 21.14 19.56
C ILE A 26 27.15 20.17 18.38
N VAL A 27 26.66 20.68 17.25
CA VAL A 27 26.41 19.91 16.04
C VAL A 27 26.37 20.85 14.84
N SER A 28 26.80 20.36 13.69
CA SER A 28 26.73 21.05 12.41
C SER A 28 26.28 20.09 11.32
N LEU A 29 25.48 20.58 10.37
CA LEU A 29 25.04 19.88 9.17
C LEU A 29 25.34 20.75 7.96
N ASP A 30 25.69 20.12 6.84
CA ASP A 30 26.01 20.81 5.59
C ASP A 30 25.60 19.97 4.37
N SER A 31 25.39 20.65 3.24
CA SER A 31 25.27 20.05 1.91
C SER A 31 24.32 18.83 1.83
N PRO A 32 23.00 19.03 2.01
CA PRO A 32 22.03 17.92 1.96
C PRO A 32 21.90 17.26 0.59
N GLY A 33 22.38 17.90 -0.48
CA GLY A 33 22.14 17.50 -1.87
C GLY A 33 20.94 18.25 -2.48
N LEU A 34 20.67 18.06 -3.77
CA LEU A 34 19.56 18.73 -4.48
C LEU A 34 18.17 18.34 -3.96
N VAL A 35 18.03 17.07 -3.61
CA VAL A 35 16.87 16.49 -2.95
C VAL A 35 17.44 15.65 -1.84
N GLY A 36 17.34 16.13 -0.62
CA GLY A 36 17.96 15.43 0.49
C GLY A 36 17.70 16.09 1.82
N ILE A 37 17.82 15.26 2.84
CA ILE A 37 17.71 15.64 4.24
C ILE A 37 18.92 15.13 5.01
N ARG A 38 19.42 15.98 5.90
CA ARG A 38 20.44 15.65 6.90
C ARG A 38 19.84 15.81 8.27
N SER A 39 20.22 14.94 9.19
CA SER A 39 19.75 14.99 10.57
C SER A 39 20.87 14.65 11.56
N ALA A 40 20.79 15.23 12.75
CA ALA A 40 21.61 14.85 13.88
C ALA A 40 20.90 15.18 15.20
N GLY A 41 21.07 14.32 16.21
CA GLY A 41 20.47 14.50 17.52
C GLY A 41 21.46 15.09 18.53
N PHE A 42 20.95 15.84 19.51
CA PHE A 42 21.72 16.32 20.66
C PHE A 42 20.90 16.31 21.96
N THR A 43 21.57 16.15 23.10
CA THR A 43 20.97 16.14 24.43
C THR A 43 21.53 17.26 25.28
N LEU A 44 20.65 17.99 25.94
CA LEU A 44 20.96 19.04 26.91
C LEU A 44 20.67 18.55 28.33
N ASP A 45 21.68 18.52 29.19
CA ASP A 45 21.53 18.10 30.60
C ASP A 45 20.82 19.15 31.47
N ARG A 46 20.71 20.38 30.99
CA ARG A 46 20.06 21.52 31.64
C ARG A 46 19.61 22.52 30.58
N GLU A 47 18.71 23.41 30.98
CA GLU A 47 18.32 24.56 30.15
C GLU A 47 19.55 25.35 29.67
N ALA A 48 19.54 25.68 28.38
CA ALA A 48 20.63 26.34 27.70
C ALA A 48 20.13 27.23 26.56
N THR A 49 20.79 28.37 26.36
CA THR A 49 20.64 29.15 25.13
C THR A 49 21.50 28.51 24.05
N ILE A 50 20.88 28.21 22.92
CA ILE A 50 21.51 27.64 21.73
C ILE A 50 21.67 28.74 20.70
N GLY A 51 22.90 29.11 20.38
CA GLY A 51 23.22 29.97 19.24
C GLY A 51 23.12 29.19 17.94
N ILE A 52 22.52 29.80 16.93
CA ILE A 52 22.23 29.17 15.63
C ILE A 52 22.80 30.07 14.54
N GLU A 53 23.60 29.47 13.67
CA GLU A 53 24.00 30.07 12.39
C GLU A 53 23.51 29.11 11.29
N ALA A 54 22.66 29.57 10.38
CA ALA A 54 22.10 28.76 9.32
C ALA A 54 22.10 29.47 7.97
N VAL A 55 22.36 28.72 6.90
CA VAL A 55 22.31 29.16 5.51
C VAL A 55 21.24 28.31 4.80
N GLY A 56 20.18 28.97 4.35
CA GLY A 56 19.06 28.42 3.62
C GLY A 56 19.00 28.99 2.21
N ARG A 57 17.91 28.68 1.50
CA ARG A 57 17.65 29.17 0.15
C ARG A 57 16.18 29.56 0.00
N GLU A 58 15.92 30.76 -0.51
CA GLU A 58 14.60 31.23 -0.88
C GLU A 58 14.11 30.57 -2.19
N SER A 59 12.80 30.46 -2.36
CA SER A 59 12.18 30.22 -3.66
C SER A 59 12.24 31.50 -4.50
N ASP A 60 12.78 31.47 -5.71
CA ASP A 60 12.78 32.65 -6.57
C ASP A 60 11.32 33.14 -6.77
N GLY A 61 11.00 34.34 -6.31
CA GLY A 61 9.68 34.98 -6.46
C GLY A 61 9.22 35.22 -7.91
N ASP A 62 9.96 34.73 -8.90
CA ASP A 62 9.57 34.66 -10.30
C ASP A 62 8.68 33.43 -10.52
N GLY A 63 7.45 33.51 -10.00
CA GLY A 63 6.44 32.46 -10.02
C GLY A 63 6.49 31.58 -11.28
N PHE A 64 7.07 30.40 -11.10
CA PHE A 64 7.09 29.35 -12.10
C PHE A 64 5.76 28.61 -12.07
N SER A 65 4.70 29.30 -12.51
CA SER A 65 3.39 28.69 -12.75
C SER A 65 3.46 27.93 -14.07
N TRP A 66 3.57 26.60 -14.00
CA TRP A 66 3.29 25.76 -15.16
C TRP A 66 1.86 26.02 -15.63
N GLY A 67 1.71 26.52 -16.85
CA GLY A 67 0.43 26.64 -17.51
C GLY A 67 0.05 25.32 -18.16
N GLY A 68 -0.95 24.63 -17.62
CA GLY A 68 -1.53 23.43 -18.22
C GLY A 68 -2.78 23.01 -17.46
N ASN A 69 -3.92 22.97 -18.15
CA ASN A 69 -5.23 22.60 -17.60
C ASN A 69 -5.30 21.11 -17.20
N ASP A 70 -6.14 20.88 -16.19
CA ASP A 70 -6.96 19.68 -15.90
C ASP A 70 -6.36 18.47 -15.17
N ASP A 71 -5.11 18.50 -14.73
CA ASP A 71 -4.56 17.46 -13.83
C ASP A 71 -4.00 18.14 -12.58
N GLY A 72 -4.56 17.85 -11.39
CA GLY A 72 -4.37 18.58 -10.12
C GLY A 72 -2.96 18.61 -9.50
N ASN A 73 -1.90 18.74 -10.28
CA ASN A 73 -0.52 18.82 -9.81
C ASN A 73 -0.15 20.26 -9.47
N TRP A 74 -0.63 20.73 -8.32
CA TRP A 74 -0.25 22.01 -7.72
C TRP A 74 1.11 21.81 -7.05
N PHE A 75 2.21 21.96 -7.79
CA PHE A 75 3.52 22.18 -7.19
C PHE A 75 3.56 23.57 -6.56
N SER A 76 2.81 23.71 -5.47
CA SER A 76 2.90 24.79 -4.50
C SER A 76 3.80 24.24 -3.40
N PHE A 77 5.02 24.77 -3.31
CA PHE A 77 5.76 24.68 -2.05
C PHE A 77 4.91 25.47 -1.05
N GLY A 78 4.17 24.80 -0.16
CA GLY A 78 3.28 25.48 0.80
C GLY A 78 2.02 26.09 0.18
N ASP A 79 0.96 26.26 0.97
CA ASP A 79 -0.21 27.03 0.54
C ASP A 79 0.18 28.52 0.40
N ASN A 80 0.17 29.05 -0.81
CA ASN A 80 -0.28 30.40 -1.19
C ASN A 80 -0.09 31.57 -0.19
N ASP A 81 1.09 31.73 0.42
CA ASP A 81 1.48 32.92 1.19
C ASP A 81 2.96 33.28 0.93
N GLY A 82 3.40 33.42 -0.33
CA GLY A 82 4.46 34.35 -0.77
C GLY A 82 5.87 34.37 -0.15
N ASP A 83 6.20 33.49 0.81
CA ASP A 83 7.38 33.58 1.69
C ASP A 83 8.06 32.19 1.86
N ASP A 84 8.33 31.43 0.79
CA ASP A 84 8.78 30.03 0.90
C ASP A 84 10.29 29.82 0.69
N LEU A 85 10.91 29.09 1.62
CA LEU A 85 12.28 28.55 1.50
C LEU A 85 12.27 27.22 0.74
N THR A 86 13.18 27.03 -0.21
CA THR A 86 13.41 25.75 -0.91
C THR A 86 14.49 24.89 -0.23
N ALA A 87 15.27 25.50 0.65
CA ALA A 87 16.17 24.81 1.57
C ALA A 87 16.20 25.54 2.92
N TYR A 88 16.06 24.80 4.02
CA TYR A 88 15.93 25.35 5.36
C TYR A 88 16.29 24.32 6.44
N ALA A 89 16.45 24.80 7.66
CA ALA A 89 16.77 24.00 8.84
C ALA A 89 15.73 24.19 9.94
N TRP A 90 15.58 23.19 10.80
CA TRP A 90 14.71 23.27 11.99
C TRP A 90 15.22 22.37 13.11
N ILE A 91 14.79 22.66 14.34
CA ILE A 91 15.04 21.88 15.54
C ILE A 91 13.71 21.31 16.03
N LEU A 92 13.67 20.00 16.22
CA LEU A 92 12.56 19.22 16.75
C LEU A 92 12.88 18.76 18.18
N ASP A 93 11.92 18.86 19.09
CA ASP A 93 12.00 18.18 20.39
C ASP A 93 11.72 16.68 20.20
N ALA A 94 12.69 15.82 20.53
CA ALA A 94 12.66 14.41 20.16
C ALA A 94 11.61 13.59 20.92
N ASP A 95 11.16 14.07 22.07
CA ASP A 95 10.21 13.35 22.93
C ASP A 95 8.77 13.76 22.59
N THR A 96 8.52 15.07 22.40
CA THR A 96 7.20 15.60 22.02
C THR A 96 6.96 15.61 20.51
N ARG A 97 8.02 15.50 19.70
CA ARG A 97 8.00 15.65 18.23
C ARG A 97 7.41 16.96 17.77
N SER A 98 7.63 18.02 18.55
CA SER A 98 7.20 19.38 18.21
C SER A 98 8.39 20.19 17.71
N VAL A 99 8.18 20.97 16.65
CA VAL A 99 9.19 21.94 16.19
C VAL A 99 9.33 23.03 17.24
N VAL A 100 10.56 23.24 17.71
CA VAL A 100 10.89 24.25 18.73
C VAL A 100 11.63 25.46 18.14
N TRP A 101 12.15 25.31 16.94
CA TRP A 101 12.68 26.38 16.11
C TRP A 101 12.69 25.93 14.66
N ASP A 102 12.34 26.81 13.73
CA ASP A 102 12.46 26.61 12.29
C ASP A 102 12.98 27.90 11.65
N MET A 103 13.71 27.74 10.55
CA MET A 103 14.20 28.85 9.77
C MET A 103 13.06 29.44 8.94
N ASP A 104 12.83 30.73 9.10
CA ASP A 104 11.79 31.48 8.41
C ASP A 104 12.43 32.60 7.59
N VAL A 105 12.05 32.73 6.32
CA VAL A 105 12.63 33.75 5.42
C VAL A 105 12.49 35.18 5.99
N ARG A 106 11.43 35.44 6.77
CA ARG A 106 11.15 36.76 7.36
C ARG A 106 12.13 37.17 8.44
N ASP A 107 12.81 36.19 9.03
CA ASP A 107 13.81 36.38 10.08
C ASP A 107 15.25 36.19 9.55
N THR A 108 15.42 36.18 8.22
CA THR A 108 16.74 35.99 7.56
C THR A 108 17.25 37.26 6.88
N ASP A 109 18.56 37.36 6.78
CA ASP A 109 19.25 38.33 5.94
C ASP A 109 19.59 37.70 4.58
N ARG A 110 19.73 38.52 3.54
CA ARG A 110 20.16 38.05 2.21
C ARG A 110 21.62 37.58 2.26
N GLY A 111 21.88 36.37 1.78
CA GLY A 111 23.22 35.77 1.72
C GLY A 111 24.11 36.31 0.60
N GLU A 112 25.36 35.84 0.56
CA GLU A 112 26.38 36.32 -0.38
C GLU A 112 26.17 35.86 -1.85
N LEU A 113 25.43 34.78 -2.09
CA LEU A 113 25.25 34.15 -3.40
C LEU A 113 23.77 33.93 -3.73
N GLY A 114 23.41 34.16 -4.99
CA GLY A 114 22.12 33.79 -5.59
C GLY A 114 20.90 34.15 -4.74
N ASP A 115 20.15 33.09 -4.41
CA ASP A 115 18.92 33.09 -3.61
C ASP A 115 19.17 32.55 -2.18
N LEU A 116 20.43 32.55 -1.73
CA LEU A 116 20.77 32.15 -0.38
C LEU A 116 20.30 33.20 0.63
N VAL A 117 19.90 32.70 1.80
CA VAL A 117 19.52 33.50 2.96
C VAL A 117 20.24 32.98 4.20
N GLU A 118 20.53 33.88 5.12
CA GLU A 118 21.34 33.60 6.31
C GLU A 118 20.56 33.98 7.57
N PHE A 119 20.60 33.10 8.57
CA PHE A 119 20.05 33.33 9.90
C PHE A 119 21.17 33.29 10.94
N SER A 120 21.23 34.32 11.79
CA SER A 120 22.06 34.35 12.98
C SER A 120 21.19 34.73 14.18
N GLY A 121 21.08 33.82 15.15
CA GLY A 121 20.18 34.01 16.27
C GLY A 121 20.38 33.00 17.38
N SER A 122 19.38 32.89 18.26
CA SER A 122 19.42 31.92 19.35
C SER A 122 18.03 31.52 19.82
N VAL A 123 17.93 30.32 20.38
CA VAL A 123 16.72 29.80 21.03
C VAL A 123 17.06 29.26 22.42
N ASP A 124 16.19 29.51 23.39
CA ASP A 124 16.31 28.94 24.74
C ASP A 124 15.61 27.58 24.77
N LEU A 125 16.37 26.51 25.03
CA LEU A 125 15.85 25.15 25.11
C LEU A 125 15.96 24.62 26.54
N PRO A 126 14.89 23.99 27.08
CA PRO A 126 14.97 23.22 28.31
C PRO A 126 15.98 22.06 28.24
N ALA A 127 16.20 21.41 29.38
CA ALA A 127 16.87 20.10 29.38
C ALA A 127 16.01 19.10 28.59
N GLY A 128 16.63 18.33 27.70
CA GLY A 128 15.89 17.44 26.81
C GLY A 128 16.72 16.88 25.67
N ARG A 129 16.08 16.10 24.81
CA ARG A 129 16.64 15.55 23.57
C ARG A 129 16.04 16.28 22.38
N TYR A 130 16.89 16.67 21.43
CA TYR A 130 16.52 17.44 20.27
C TYR A 130 17.12 16.84 19.00
N GLU A 131 16.46 17.05 17.87
CA GLU A 131 16.90 16.64 16.55
C GLU A 131 17.03 17.90 15.69
N LEU A 132 18.19 18.09 15.07
CA LEU A 132 18.45 19.14 14.09
C LEU A 132 18.30 18.54 12.70
N TYR A 133 17.63 19.28 11.82
CA TYR A 133 17.42 18.91 10.44
C TYR A 133 17.88 20.02 9.50
N LEU A 134 18.38 19.61 8.34
CA LEU A 134 18.68 20.49 7.20
C LEU A 134 18.18 19.80 5.94
N THR A 135 17.30 20.47 5.19
CA THR A 135 16.71 19.94 3.95
C THR A 135 16.98 20.86 2.77
N SER A 136 17.03 20.24 1.58
CA SER A 136 16.88 20.93 0.30
C SER A 136 15.98 20.07 -0.57
N ASN A 137 15.00 20.68 -1.22
CA ASN A 137 14.08 19.95 -2.07
C ASN A 137 13.85 20.67 -3.41
N HIS A 138 14.49 20.12 -4.44
CA HIS A 138 14.33 20.54 -5.83
C HIS A 138 13.79 19.42 -6.74
N ALA A 139 13.05 18.46 -6.18
CA ALA A 139 12.56 17.28 -6.91
C ALA A 139 11.69 17.64 -8.14
N GLY A 140 10.88 18.71 -8.04
CA GLY A 140 10.07 19.21 -9.16
C GLY A 140 10.89 19.63 -10.39
N LEU A 141 12.15 20.04 -10.22
CA LEU A 141 13.03 20.38 -11.36
C LEU A 141 13.56 19.14 -12.08
N LEU A 142 13.74 18.03 -11.35
CA LEU A 142 14.21 16.77 -11.93
C LEU A 142 13.11 16.05 -12.72
N ASN A 143 11.85 16.28 -12.36
CA ASN A 143 10.67 15.65 -12.98
C ASN A 143 10.03 16.48 -14.11
N ALA A 144 10.63 17.62 -14.49
CA ALA A 144 10.09 18.50 -15.53
C ALA A 144 10.20 17.85 -16.92
N LYS A 145 9.07 17.79 -17.66
CA LYS A 145 9.00 17.16 -19.00
C LYS A 145 9.62 18.06 -20.08
N ASP A 146 10.17 17.42 -21.12
CA ASP A 146 10.92 18.02 -22.24
C ASP A 146 10.20 19.15 -23.04
N GLY A 147 8.89 19.37 -22.81
CA GLY A 147 8.06 20.30 -23.58
C GLY A 147 8.21 21.77 -23.20
N ASP A 148 8.81 22.04 -22.06
CA ASP A 148 8.57 23.30 -21.38
C ASP A 148 9.73 24.31 -21.44
N TRP A 149 10.97 23.82 -21.56
CA TRP A 149 12.17 24.66 -21.67
C TRP A 149 13.19 24.05 -22.62
N SER A 150 14.12 24.88 -23.11
CA SER A 150 15.30 24.32 -23.78
C SER A 150 16.12 23.50 -22.77
N ARG A 151 16.56 22.29 -23.14
CA ARG A 151 17.43 21.45 -22.27
C ARG A 151 18.65 22.20 -21.71
N ARG A 152 19.13 23.24 -22.40
CA ARG A 152 20.26 24.07 -21.97
C ARG A 152 19.94 25.00 -20.80
N SER A 153 18.74 25.58 -20.77
CA SER A 153 18.32 26.47 -19.69
C SER A 153 18.00 25.69 -18.41
N MET A 154 17.35 24.53 -18.55
CA MET A 154 17.09 23.63 -17.42
C MET A 154 18.40 23.14 -16.79
N ARG A 155 19.34 22.68 -17.62
CA ARG A 155 20.66 22.27 -17.15
C ARG A 155 21.40 23.37 -16.40
N ARG A 156 21.39 24.61 -16.91
CA ARG A 156 22.05 25.73 -16.23
C ARG A 156 21.42 26.01 -14.87
N ARG A 157 20.10 25.92 -14.78
CA ARG A 157 19.39 26.15 -13.52
C ARG A 157 19.69 25.07 -12.48
N ILE A 158 19.77 23.80 -12.91
CA ILE A 158 20.22 22.71 -12.05
C ILE A 158 21.66 22.97 -11.58
N GLU A 159 22.57 23.34 -12.48
CA GLU A 159 23.98 23.65 -12.12
C GLU A 159 24.09 24.81 -11.10
N GLU A 160 23.24 25.85 -11.21
CA GLU A 160 23.18 26.98 -10.27
C GLU A 160 22.68 26.54 -8.88
N ILE A 161 21.62 25.74 -8.84
CA ILE A 161 21.08 25.23 -7.58
C ILE A 161 22.06 24.23 -6.94
N GLU A 162 22.72 23.39 -7.74
CA GLU A 162 23.77 22.49 -7.26
C GLU A 162 24.90 23.27 -6.58
N GLU A 163 25.29 24.43 -7.13
CA GLU A 163 26.29 25.32 -6.51
C GLU A 163 25.79 25.86 -5.17
N ASP A 164 24.60 26.45 -5.14
CA ASP A 164 24.01 27.01 -3.92
C ASP A 164 23.80 25.95 -2.82
N VAL A 165 23.43 24.72 -3.18
CA VAL A 165 23.28 23.59 -2.24
C VAL A 165 24.58 23.27 -1.49
N THR A 166 25.75 23.51 -2.10
CA THR A 166 27.05 23.29 -1.42
C THR A 166 27.33 24.31 -0.30
N HIS A 167 26.58 25.41 -0.27
CA HIS A 167 26.70 26.46 0.73
C HIS A 167 25.68 26.33 1.87
N LEU A 168 24.69 25.44 1.73
CA LEU A 168 23.70 25.18 2.76
C LEU A 168 24.36 24.58 3.99
N SER A 169 24.08 25.17 5.15
CA SER A 169 24.62 24.70 6.42
C SER A 169 23.77 25.14 7.59
N VAL A 170 23.89 24.44 8.71
CA VAL A 170 23.39 24.89 10.01
C VAL A 170 24.35 24.43 11.09
N SER A 171 24.68 25.33 12.02
CA SER A 171 25.54 25.04 13.15
C SER A 171 24.93 25.53 14.44
N LEU A 172 24.99 24.69 15.47
CA LEU A 172 24.49 24.99 16.81
C LEU A 172 25.66 25.16 17.77
N THR A 173 25.61 26.20 18.58
CA THR A 173 26.61 26.48 19.62
C THR A 173 25.96 26.71 20.97
N SER A 174 26.63 26.34 22.05
CA SER A 174 26.17 26.66 23.40
C SER A 174 27.32 26.77 24.39
N ASP A 175 27.10 27.46 25.50
CA ASP A 175 28.00 27.45 26.65
C ASP A 175 27.84 26.19 27.51
N VAL A 176 26.80 25.39 27.26
CA VAL A 176 26.53 24.10 27.90
C VAL A 176 27.07 22.95 27.05
N ARG A 177 27.63 21.95 27.71
CA ARG A 177 28.04 20.71 27.05
C ARG A 177 26.81 19.93 26.62
N ALA A 178 26.78 19.50 25.36
CA ALA A 178 25.79 18.58 24.83
C ALA A 178 26.43 17.24 24.43
N THR A 179 25.62 16.18 24.34
CA THR A 179 26.02 14.89 23.74
C THR A 179 25.20 14.64 22.48
N THR A 180 25.83 14.18 21.41
CA THR A 180 25.14 13.90 20.15
C THR A 180 24.66 12.45 20.04
N PHE A 181 23.63 12.23 19.24
CA PHE A 181 23.09 10.91 18.89
C PHE A 181 22.58 10.88 17.45
N THR A 182 22.33 9.69 16.90
CA THR A 182 21.67 9.53 15.59
C THR A 182 20.17 9.43 15.80
N PRO A 183 19.35 10.33 15.22
CA PRO A 183 17.89 10.23 15.28
C PRO A 183 17.38 8.92 14.71
N ASP A 184 16.41 8.29 15.37
CA ASP A 184 15.75 7.04 14.95
C ASP A 184 14.23 7.21 14.75
N GLY A 185 13.70 8.39 15.04
CA GLY A 185 12.28 8.69 14.89
C GLY A 185 11.40 8.20 16.05
N VAL A 186 11.97 7.44 16.99
CA VAL A 186 11.19 6.70 17.98
C VAL A 186 10.95 7.56 19.21
N ARG A 187 9.67 7.82 19.54
CA ARG A 187 9.29 8.49 20.79
C ARG A 187 9.68 7.61 21.98
N GLU A 188 10.17 8.22 23.07
CA GLU A 188 10.55 7.45 24.27
C GLU A 188 9.40 6.56 24.75
N ALA A 189 8.16 7.05 24.73
CA ALA A 189 6.93 6.36 25.14
C ALA A 189 6.50 5.18 24.24
N SER A 190 7.14 5.01 23.07
CA SER A 190 6.77 3.98 22.11
C SER A 190 7.03 2.58 22.66
N VAL A 191 6.09 1.68 22.38
CA VAL A 191 6.12 0.25 22.72
C VAL A 191 6.21 -0.63 21.48
N VAL A 192 5.70 -0.15 20.34
CA VAL A 192 5.88 -0.74 19.01
C VAL A 192 6.08 0.42 18.05
N ALA A 193 7.13 0.37 17.22
CA ALA A 193 7.43 1.45 16.28
C ALA A 193 7.92 0.89 14.94
N ILE A 194 7.41 1.48 13.87
CA ILE A 194 7.91 1.36 12.51
C ILE A 194 8.19 2.80 12.08
N THR A 195 9.45 3.13 11.85
CA THR A 195 9.93 4.49 11.53
C THR A 195 10.96 4.41 10.42
N ALA A 196 11.26 5.55 9.79
CA ALA A 196 12.19 5.66 8.68
C ALA A 196 11.88 4.69 7.52
N VAL A 197 10.60 4.55 7.17
CA VAL A 197 10.13 3.70 6.06
C VAL A 197 10.49 4.35 4.73
N GLY A 198 11.25 3.63 3.88
CA GLY A 198 11.67 4.06 2.53
C GLY A 198 10.65 3.72 1.44
N ASP A 199 11.01 3.90 0.17
CA ASP A 199 10.09 3.70 -0.96
C ASP A 199 9.79 2.20 -1.17
N SER A 200 8.52 1.89 -1.48
CA SER A 200 8.04 0.54 -1.80
C SER A 200 8.35 -0.49 -0.70
N GLU A 201 8.21 -0.08 0.57
CA GLU A 201 8.49 -0.93 1.72
C GLU A 201 7.21 -1.36 2.45
N LEU A 202 7.18 -2.62 2.89
CA LEU A 202 6.11 -3.16 3.73
C LEU A 202 6.67 -3.74 5.02
N HIS A 203 6.47 -3.02 6.12
CA HIS A 203 6.98 -3.38 7.44
C HIS A 203 5.90 -4.00 8.31
N ARG A 204 6.28 -5.01 9.10
CA ARG A 204 5.38 -5.75 9.99
C ARG A 204 6.03 -5.93 11.36
N ARG A 205 5.31 -5.61 12.44
CA ARG A 205 5.70 -5.93 13.82
C ARG A 205 4.53 -6.54 14.57
N ALA A 206 4.76 -7.66 15.24
CA ALA A 206 3.74 -8.34 16.01
C ALA A 206 3.94 -8.16 17.52
N PHE A 207 2.83 -8.04 18.24
CA PHE A 207 2.82 -7.85 19.70
C PHE A 207 1.61 -8.53 20.32
N ALA A 208 1.74 -8.95 21.57
CA ALA A 208 0.65 -9.49 22.37
C ALA A 208 0.31 -8.54 23.52
N LEU A 209 -0.98 -8.48 23.85
CA LEU A 209 -1.54 -7.75 24.99
C LEU A 209 -2.12 -8.74 26.01
N ASP A 210 -1.68 -8.64 27.26
CA ASP A 210 -2.20 -9.50 28.35
C ASP A 210 -3.56 -9.05 28.90
N ARG A 211 -3.93 -7.79 28.64
CA ARG A 211 -5.18 -7.15 29.03
C ARG A 211 -5.52 -6.02 28.07
N GLU A 212 -6.74 -5.54 28.20
CA GLU A 212 -7.21 -4.37 27.46
C GLU A 212 -6.38 -3.12 27.80
N LEU A 213 -5.90 -2.42 26.77
CA LEU A 213 -5.14 -1.17 26.89
C LEU A 213 -5.69 -0.10 25.96
N THR A 214 -5.58 1.15 26.41
CA THR A 214 -5.66 2.32 25.53
C THR A 214 -4.24 2.64 25.08
N LEU A 215 -3.99 2.53 23.77
CA LEU A 215 -2.71 2.88 23.16
C LEU A 215 -2.87 4.21 22.42
N SER A 216 -1.93 5.12 22.57
CA SER A 216 -1.85 6.28 21.71
C SER A 216 -1.14 5.89 20.42
N VAL A 217 -1.64 6.34 19.28
CA VAL A 217 -1.04 6.13 17.97
C VAL A 217 -0.48 7.45 17.48
N TYR A 218 0.76 7.43 17.02
CA TYR A 218 1.40 8.53 16.30
C TYR A 218 1.88 7.98 14.96
N GLY A 219 1.36 8.51 13.86
CA GLY A 219 1.76 8.06 12.53
C GLY A 219 1.73 9.19 11.52
N LEU A 220 2.66 9.12 10.57
CA LEU A 220 2.70 9.97 9.39
C LEU A 220 2.18 9.18 8.19
N MET A 221 1.68 9.88 7.17
CA MET A 221 1.16 9.30 5.94
C MET A 221 1.29 10.29 4.79
N GLU A 222 1.52 9.81 3.57
CA GLU A 222 1.31 10.58 2.36
C GLU A 222 -0.18 10.51 1.98
N TYR A 223 -0.80 11.66 1.77
CA TYR A 223 -2.17 11.76 1.30
C TYR A 223 -2.21 12.67 0.06
N PRO A 224 -2.01 12.13 -1.14
CA PRO A 224 -2.06 12.89 -2.37
C PRO A 224 -3.42 13.58 -2.57
N SER A 225 -3.40 14.78 -3.14
CA SER A 225 -4.64 15.49 -3.45
C SER A 225 -5.43 14.75 -4.53
N GLY A 226 -6.68 14.43 -4.25
CA GLY A 226 -7.58 13.78 -5.21
C GLY A 226 -7.57 12.25 -5.17
N SER A 227 -6.71 11.62 -4.36
CA SER A 227 -6.79 10.17 -4.09
C SER A 227 -7.91 9.86 -3.08
N ASP A 228 -8.49 8.68 -3.24
CA ASP A 228 -9.52 8.13 -2.36
C ASP A 228 -8.98 7.65 -1.00
N GLY A 229 -7.65 7.52 -0.86
CA GLY A 229 -6.98 7.12 0.38
C GLY A 229 -5.57 7.72 0.54
N PRO A 230 -4.88 7.42 1.66
CA PRO A 230 -3.46 7.69 1.76
C PRO A 230 -2.64 6.68 0.95
N ALA A 231 -1.55 7.14 0.35
CA ALA A 231 -0.61 6.31 -0.39
C ALA A 231 0.31 5.52 0.57
N ASP A 232 0.84 6.20 1.59
CA ASP A 232 1.65 5.59 2.65
C ASP A 232 0.85 5.55 3.95
N PHE A 233 0.64 4.39 4.58
CA PHE A 233 -0.12 4.36 5.83
C PHE A 233 0.03 3.06 6.61
N GLY A 234 -0.40 3.11 7.89
CA GLY A 234 -0.37 1.97 8.81
C GLY A 234 -1.75 1.42 9.20
N TRP A 235 -1.76 0.15 9.60
CA TRP A 235 -2.94 -0.56 10.10
C TRP A 235 -2.57 -1.65 11.11
N ILE A 236 -3.58 -2.16 11.82
CA ILE A 236 -3.46 -3.21 12.83
C ILE A 236 -4.37 -4.37 12.46
N VAL A 237 -3.82 -5.58 12.48
CA VAL A 237 -4.51 -6.84 12.26
C VAL A 237 -4.59 -7.61 13.58
N ASP A 238 -5.76 -8.15 13.90
CA ASP A 238 -5.93 -9.16 14.95
C ASP A 238 -5.49 -10.52 14.42
N LEU A 239 -4.47 -11.11 15.05
CA LEU A 239 -3.85 -12.35 14.58
C LEU A 239 -4.72 -13.59 14.90
N GLN A 240 -5.76 -13.47 15.71
CA GLN A 240 -6.66 -14.58 16.00
C GLN A 240 -7.58 -14.90 14.81
N ASN A 241 -8.10 -13.87 14.14
CA ASN A 241 -9.08 -14.01 13.06
C ASN A 241 -8.62 -13.42 11.71
N GLY A 242 -7.48 -12.72 11.70
CA GLY A 242 -6.94 -12.04 10.53
C GLY A 242 -7.64 -10.72 10.21
N GLU A 243 -8.50 -10.21 11.09
CA GLU A 243 -9.29 -9.01 10.83
C GLU A 243 -8.43 -7.74 10.98
N ARG A 244 -8.52 -6.83 10.00
CA ARG A 244 -8.00 -5.46 10.14
C ARG A 244 -8.89 -4.68 11.11
N VAL A 245 -8.50 -4.63 12.39
CA VAL A 245 -9.28 -4.00 13.48
C VAL A 245 -9.10 -2.49 13.56
N TRP A 246 -8.10 -1.94 12.88
CA TRP A 246 -7.85 -0.50 12.81
C TRP A 246 -6.93 -0.14 11.64
N ASP A 247 -7.16 0.98 10.97
CA ASP A 247 -6.23 1.57 9.99
C ASP A 247 -6.23 3.10 10.02
N MET A 248 -5.23 3.70 9.38
CA MET A 248 -5.06 5.15 9.24
C MET A 248 -5.90 5.76 8.09
N SER A 249 -6.32 4.96 7.10
CA SER A 249 -6.90 5.42 5.83
C SER A 249 -8.25 6.13 5.97
N ASP A 250 -9.06 5.73 6.96
CA ASP A 250 -10.33 6.39 7.31
C ASP A 250 -10.18 7.84 7.81
N ARG A 251 -8.96 8.39 7.88
CA ARG A 251 -8.65 9.62 8.61
C ARG A 251 -7.68 10.51 7.85
N ARG A 252 -8.16 11.66 7.38
CA ARG A 252 -7.34 12.68 6.71
C ARG A 252 -6.21 13.30 7.56
N GLY A 253 -6.09 12.96 8.85
CA GLY A 253 -5.07 13.53 9.75
C GLY A 253 -5.06 15.07 9.83
N ARG A 254 -4.05 15.65 10.47
CA ARG A 254 -3.67 17.08 10.37
C ARG A 254 -2.45 17.23 9.46
N ARG A 255 -2.14 18.44 8.97
CA ARG A 255 -0.87 18.68 8.23
C ARG A 255 0.33 18.36 9.13
N ALA A 256 1.39 17.81 8.53
CA ALA A 256 2.59 17.39 9.24
C ALA A 256 3.84 18.21 8.89
N GLY A 257 3.66 19.41 8.31
CA GLY A 257 4.76 20.24 7.82
C GLY A 257 5.10 19.99 6.35
N GLY A 258 5.86 20.90 5.75
CA GLY A 258 6.27 20.84 4.35
C GLY A 258 5.11 20.71 3.36
N SER A 259 5.16 19.70 2.50
CA SER A 259 4.16 19.42 1.46
C SER A 259 2.75 19.22 2.02
N SER A 260 1.73 19.66 1.29
CA SER A 260 0.32 19.51 1.70
C SER A 260 -0.12 18.05 1.81
N LYS A 261 0.60 17.15 1.13
CA LYS A 261 0.42 15.69 1.15
C LYS A 261 0.87 15.07 2.47
N ASN A 262 1.75 15.71 3.23
CA ASN A 262 2.22 15.22 4.51
C ASN A 262 1.12 15.33 5.55
N ARG A 263 0.61 14.18 6.01
CA ARG A 263 -0.41 14.13 7.07
C ARG A 263 0.12 13.39 8.29
N MET A 264 -0.37 13.82 9.44
CA MET A 264 -0.07 13.22 10.74
C MET A 264 -1.38 12.84 11.43
N LEU A 265 -1.39 11.66 12.04
CA LEU A 265 -2.44 11.19 12.92
C LEU A 265 -1.87 11.00 14.33
N GLU A 266 -2.53 11.61 15.32
CA GLU A 266 -2.28 11.37 16.73
C GLU A 266 -3.60 11.07 17.43
N ARG A 267 -3.79 9.84 17.91
CA ARG A 267 -5.09 9.38 18.41
C ARG A 267 -4.98 8.17 19.33
N ASP A 268 -5.86 8.12 20.32
CA ASP A 268 -6.00 6.94 21.17
C ASP A 268 -6.88 5.86 20.53
N ILE A 269 -6.41 4.62 20.59
CA ILE A 269 -7.12 3.40 20.21
C ILE A 269 -7.23 2.48 21.41
N LYS A 270 -8.22 1.57 21.38
CA LYS A 270 -8.46 0.63 22.45
C LYS A 270 -8.42 -0.78 21.90
N LEU A 271 -7.50 -1.60 22.41
CA LEU A 271 -7.33 -2.99 22.01
C LEU A 271 -7.56 -3.91 23.21
N GLY A 272 -8.21 -5.04 22.98
CA GLY A 272 -8.43 -6.07 23.99
C GLY A 272 -7.16 -6.91 24.24
N PRO A 273 -7.22 -7.89 25.16
CA PRO A 273 -6.19 -8.91 25.23
C PRO A 273 -6.18 -9.75 23.94
N GLY A 274 -5.00 -10.04 23.40
CA GLY A 274 -4.87 -10.74 22.13
C GLY A 274 -3.47 -10.59 21.52
N GLU A 275 -3.29 -11.19 20.34
CA GLU A 275 -2.08 -11.03 19.52
C GLU A 275 -2.43 -10.18 18.31
N TYR A 276 -1.59 -9.20 18.02
CA TYR A 276 -1.83 -8.19 17.00
C TYR A 276 -0.58 -8.00 16.14
N MET A 277 -0.79 -7.53 14.91
CA MET A 277 0.28 -7.13 14.01
C MET A 277 0.05 -5.69 13.54
N LEU A 278 1.02 -4.82 13.84
CA LEU A 278 1.13 -3.48 13.27
C LEU A 278 1.85 -3.59 11.92
N VAL A 279 1.25 -3.00 10.90
CA VAL A 279 1.76 -2.98 9.53
C VAL A 279 1.84 -1.54 9.05
N TYR A 280 2.83 -1.23 8.22
CA TYR A 280 2.94 0.03 7.50
C TYR A 280 3.47 -0.23 6.09
N GLY A 281 2.80 0.32 5.08
CA GLY A 281 3.21 0.26 3.68
C GLY A 281 3.50 1.66 3.14
N SER A 282 4.49 1.75 2.26
CA SER A 282 4.81 2.95 1.47
C SER A 282 4.81 2.66 -0.02
N ASP A 283 4.47 3.66 -0.82
CA ASP A 283 4.48 3.60 -2.29
C ASP A 283 5.85 4.00 -2.88
N ASP A 284 5.89 4.29 -4.18
CA ASP A 284 7.12 4.50 -4.95
C ASP A 284 7.69 5.93 -4.91
N SER A 285 7.08 6.88 -4.19
CA SER A 285 7.49 8.27 -4.41
C SER A 285 7.34 9.29 -3.27
N HIS A 286 7.23 8.97 -1.98
CA HIS A 286 7.24 10.03 -0.96
C HIS A 286 7.65 9.59 0.45
N SER A 287 8.77 8.89 0.55
CA SER A 287 9.17 8.23 1.80
C SER A 287 10.42 8.81 2.46
N TYR A 288 10.82 8.20 3.58
CA TYR A 288 12.02 8.54 4.31
C TYR A 288 13.26 8.61 3.40
N ALA A 289 14.01 9.71 3.57
CA ALA A 289 15.22 10.05 2.82
C ALA A 289 15.03 10.42 1.33
N GLU A 290 13.86 10.13 0.72
CA GLU A 290 13.62 10.32 -0.72
C GLU A 290 12.32 11.10 -1.04
N PHE A 291 11.87 11.98 -0.13
CA PHE A 291 10.67 12.80 -0.33
C PHE A 291 10.69 13.59 -1.66
N ASN A 292 9.74 13.27 -2.56
CA ASN A 292 9.57 13.97 -3.85
C ASN A 292 9.03 15.42 -3.74
N SER A 293 8.73 15.87 -2.52
CA SER A 293 8.29 17.22 -2.19
C SER A 293 8.76 17.58 -0.77
N ALA A 294 8.44 18.79 -0.27
CA ALA A 294 9.03 19.26 0.98
C ALA A 294 8.69 18.26 2.12
N PRO A 295 9.68 17.79 2.89
CA PRO A 295 9.48 16.72 3.86
C PRO A 295 8.56 17.17 5.00
N PRO A 296 7.95 16.23 5.75
CA PRO A 296 7.27 16.57 7.00
C PRO A 296 8.28 17.12 8.04
N ASP A 297 7.77 17.80 9.07
CA ASP A 297 8.56 18.34 10.17
C ASP A 297 9.23 17.24 11.01
N ASP A 298 8.69 16.02 10.98
CA ASP A 298 9.23 14.83 11.64
C ASP A 298 9.54 13.70 10.64
N PRO A 299 10.56 13.84 9.80
CA PRO A 299 10.83 12.90 8.72
C PRO A 299 11.39 11.58 9.21
N MET A 300 12.12 11.55 10.34
CA MET A 300 12.63 10.30 10.90
C MET A 300 11.50 9.42 11.44
N ALA A 301 10.35 9.99 11.82
CA ALA A 301 9.20 9.23 12.26
C ALA A 301 8.26 8.78 11.13
N TRP A 302 8.62 8.96 9.86
CA TRP A 302 7.82 8.47 8.72
C TRP A 302 7.53 6.98 8.89
N GLY A 303 6.24 6.63 9.07
CA GLY A 303 5.83 5.37 9.68
C GLY A 303 4.75 5.54 10.74
N VAL A 304 4.65 4.55 11.64
CA VAL A 304 3.61 4.47 12.67
C VAL A 304 4.16 3.91 13.98
N GLN A 305 3.71 4.49 15.09
CA GLN A 305 4.14 4.15 16.44
C GLN A 305 2.93 3.99 17.37
N LEU A 306 2.99 2.98 18.22
CA LEU A 306 2.08 2.76 19.33
C LEU A 306 2.79 3.11 20.63
N MET A 307 2.14 3.90 21.47
CA MET A 307 2.67 4.36 22.75
C MET A 307 1.70 4.04 23.88
N VAL A 308 2.22 3.87 25.09
CA VAL A 308 1.42 3.80 26.31
C VAL A 308 1.44 5.14 27.03
N SER A 309 0.31 5.54 27.61
CA SER A 309 0.23 6.77 28.41
C SER A 309 0.83 6.61 29.82
N ASP A 310 0.82 5.39 30.36
CA ASP A 310 1.47 5.05 31.64
C ASP A 310 2.61 4.05 31.39
N ALA A 311 3.80 4.37 31.90
CA ALA A 311 4.97 3.49 31.79
C ALA A 311 4.74 2.11 32.44
N ALA A 312 3.84 2.00 33.42
CA ALA A 312 3.46 0.72 34.02
C ALA A 312 2.76 -0.22 33.02
N ASP A 313 2.03 0.34 32.05
CA ASP A 313 1.30 -0.43 31.03
C ASP A 313 2.24 -1.10 30.00
N ARG A 314 3.51 -0.68 29.91
CA ARG A 314 4.50 -1.37 29.05
C ARG A 314 4.62 -2.85 29.36
N SER A 315 4.47 -3.22 30.64
CA SER A 315 4.58 -4.62 31.08
C SER A 315 3.44 -5.52 30.59
N ALA A 316 2.33 -4.93 30.13
CA ALA A 316 1.19 -5.63 29.56
C ALA A 316 1.36 -5.94 28.05
N LEU A 317 2.42 -5.42 27.43
CA LEU A 317 2.76 -5.66 26.02
C LEU A 317 4.03 -6.51 25.91
N SER A 318 4.00 -7.50 25.04
CA SER A 318 5.20 -8.25 24.65
C SER A 318 5.32 -8.33 23.14
N GLU A 319 6.45 -7.92 22.58
CA GLU A 319 6.77 -8.15 21.17
C GLU A 319 6.87 -9.66 20.92
N ILE A 320 6.22 -10.12 19.86
CA ILE A 320 6.24 -11.52 19.41
C ILE A 320 6.80 -11.57 18.00
N SER A 321 7.24 -12.75 17.56
CA SER A 321 7.62 -12.93 16.16
C SER A 321 6.41 -12.74 15.26
N VAL A 322 6.58 -12.00 14.16
CA VAL A 322 5.57 -11.95 13.10
C VAL A 322 5.26 -13.38 12.66
N PRO A 323 4.00 -13.84 12.76
CA PRO A 323 3.64 -15.18 12.34
C PRO A 323 3.96 -15.39 10.87
N SER A 324 4.57 -16.53 10.54
CA SER A 324 4.66 -16.95 9.14
C SER A 324 3.27 -17.43 8.70
N ARG A 325 2.81 -17.00 7.52
CA ARG A 325 1.63 -17.62 6.88
C ARG A 325 1.87 -19.10 6.52
N GLY A 326 3.12 -19.56 6.61
CA GLY A 326 3.51 -20.91 6.21
C GLY A 326 3.74 -21.02 4.70
N GLN A 327 3.75 -22.25 4.19
CA GLN A 327 3.71 -22.47 2.76
C GLN A 327 2.25 -22.47 2.30
N PRO A 328 1.91 -21.73 1.23
CA PRO A 328 0.57 -21.80 0.67
C PRO A 328 0.26 -23.23 0.21
N LEU A 329 -0.98 -23.66 0.44
CA LEU A 329 -1.51 -24.90 -0.12
C LEU A 329 -1.76 -24.75 -1.62
N ILE A 330 -2.23 -23.57 -2.03
CA ILE A 330 -2.45 -23.16 -3.42
C ILE A 330 -1.79 -21.80 -3.60
N ASP A 331 -0.96 -21.66 -4.61
CA ASP A 331 -0.17 -20.46 -4.86
C ASP A 331 -0.29 -20.03 -6.32
N PHE A 332 -1.02 -18.94 -6.52
CA PHE A 332 -1.17 -18.23 -7.79
C PHE A 332 -0.48 -16.86 -7.76
N SER A 333 0.45 -16.64 -6.82
CA SER A 333 1.24 -15.41 -6.78
C SER A 333 2.19 -15.29 -7.97
N GLY A 334 2.56 -14.05 -8.31
CA GLY A 334 3.37 -13.74 -9.48
C GLY A 334 2.59 -13.87 -10.79
N ALA A 335 1.27 -13.67 -10.76
CA ALA A 335 0.41 -13.71 -11.94
C ALA A 335 0.81 -12.66 -12.97
N ARG A 336 0.83 -13.06 -14.25
CA ARG A 336 1.21 -12.25 -15.43
C ARG A 336 -0.01 -11.89 -16.26
N ASP A 337 0.15 -10.95 -17.19
CA ASP A 337 -0.91 -10.53 -18.11
C ASP A 337 -1.66 -11.71 -18.78
N GLY A 338 -2.99 -11.67 -18.72
CA GLY A 338 -3.88 -12.64 -19.35
C GLY A 338 -3.81 -14.06 -18.76
N GLU A 339 -3.23 -14.24 -17.57
CA GLU A 339 -3.19 -15.53 -16.92
C GLU A 339 -4.51 -15.87 -16.21
N PHE A 340 -4.77 -17.17 -16.17
CA PHE A 340 -5.92 -17.73 -15.51
C PHE A 340 -5.49 -18.97 -14.73
N PHE A 341 -5.84 -18.99 -13.44
CA PHE A 341 -5.48 -20.04 -12.52
C PHE A 341 -6.73 -20.70 -11.94
N GLU A 342 -6.65 -22.01 -11.75
CA GLU A 342 -7.65 -22.76 -11.00
C GLU A 342 -7.01 -23.89 -10.22
N GLN A 343 -7.60 -24.23 -9.07
CA GLN A 343 -7.25 -25.42 -8.34
C GLN A 343 -8.44 -25.86 -7.49
N ALA A 344 -8.79 -27.14 -7.58
CA ALA A 344 -9.82 -27.70 -6.72
C ALA A 344 -9.27 -28.28 -5.44
N PHE A 345 -10.09 -28.24 -4.40
CA PHE A 345 -9.78 -28.80 -3.10
C PHE A 345 -11.03 -29.28 -2.38
N ARG A 346 -10.86 -30.26 -1.50
CA ARG A 346 -11.89 -30.84 -0.64
C ARG A 346 -11.68 -30.40 0.79
N MET A 347 -12.72 -29.83 1.38
CA MET A 347 -12.88 -29.64 2.82
C MET A 347 -13.44 -30.93 3.44
N ALA A 348 -12.63 -31.68 4.20
CA ALA A 348 -13.07 -32.94 4.81
C ALA A 348 -14.10 -32.74 5.95
N ARG A 349 -14.18 -31.53 6.50
CA ARG A 349 -15.06 -31.07 7.56
C ARG A 349 -15.24 -29.55 7.43
N ASP A 350 -16.25 -29.01 8.10
CA ASP A 350 -16.40 -27.55 8.24
C ASP A 350 -15.14 -26.94 8.87
N GLY A 351 -14.69 -25.81 8.33
CA GLY A 351 -13.47 -25.14 8.75
C GLY A 351 -13.25 -23.81 8.03
N GLU A 352 -12.05 -23.27 8.15
CA GLU A 352 -11.65 -21.99 7.57
C GLU A 352 -10.39 -22.18 6.71
N VAL A 353 -10.30 -21.39 5.65
CA VAL A 353 -9.08 -21.20 4.86
C VAL A 353 -8.63 -19.75 5.01
N GLN A 354 -7.33 -19.50 5.07
CA GLN A 354 -6.78 -18.15 5.00
C GLN A 354 -6.42 -17.83 3.56
N ILE A 355 -6.82 -16.65 3.10
CA ILE A 355 -6.55 -16.17 1.75
C ILE A 355 -5.77 -14.87 1.86
N TYR A 356 -4.68 -14.79 1.09
CA TYR A 356 -3.96 -13.57 0.81
C TYR A 356 -4.01 -13.35 -0.70
N ALA A 357 -4.71 -12.32 -1.14
CA ALA A 357 -4.91 -12.05 -2.57
C ALA A 357 -4.75 -10.57 -2.86
N ILE A 358 -4.05 -10.23 -3.93
CA ILE A 358 -3.86 -8.86 -4.43
C ILE A 358 -4.26 -8.85 -5.89
N GLY A 359 -5.05 -7.87 -6.29
CA GLY A 359 -5.51 -7.68 -7.66
C GLY A 359 -5.97 -6.25 -7.93
N GLU A 360 -6.69 -6.05 -9.03
CA GLU A 360 -7.09 -4.75 -9.56
C GLU A 360 -8.62 -4.62 -9.63
N GLY A 361 -9.15 -3.62 -8.92
CA GLY A 361 -10.52 -3.11 -9.09
C GLY A 361 -10.48 -1.78 -9.83
N VAL A 362 -11.39 -1.53 -10.78
CA VAL A 362 -11.42 -0.27 -11.52
C VAL A 362 -12.07 0.87 -10.70
N ASP A 363 -11.78 2.12 -11.09
CA ASP A 363 -12.04 3.39 -10.36
C ASP A 363 -13.45 3.61 -9.76
N ASP A 364 -14.49 2.86 -10.15
CA ASP A 364 -15.82 2.96 -9.52
C ASP A 364 -16.10 1.91 -8.44
N GLY A 365 -15.17 0.97 -8.24
CA GLY A 365 -15.19 -0.13 -7.27
C GLY A 365 -16.05 -1.34 -7.68
N TRP A 366 -16.92 -1.20 -8.67
CA TRP A 366 -17.90 -2.25 -8.98
C TRP A 366 -17.41 -3.28 -10.00
N GLU A 367 -16.32 -3.00 -10.70
CA GLU A 367 -15.78 -3.82 -11.78
C GLU A 367 -14.34 -4.24 -11.42
N TRP A 368 -14.03 -5.53 -11.60
CA TRP A 368 -12.76 -6.16 -11.20
C TRP A 368 -12.13 -6.83 -12.42
N VAL A 369 -10.85 -6.55 -12.66
CA VAL A 369 -10.12 -7.08 -13.82
C VAL A 369 -9.12 -8.15 -13.41
N ASP A 370 -8.47 -7.96 -12.26
CA ASP A 370 -7.58 -8.93 -11.65
C ASP A 370 -8.13 -9.32 -10.29
N TYR A 371 -8.60 -10.56 -10.12
CA TYR A 371 -9.24 -10.98 -8.88
C TYR A 371 -9.34 -12.48 -8.71
N GLY A 372 -9.54 -12.89 -7.46
CA GLY A 372 -9.78 -14.28 -7.08
C GLY A 372 -11.19 -14.55 -6.56
N TRP A 373 -11.67 -15.77 -6.76
CA TRP A 373 -12.95 -16.24 -6.23
C TRP A 373 -12.95 -17.75 -5.96
N ILE A 374 -13.92 -18.22 -5.17
CA ILE A 374 -14.14 -19.64 -4.84
C ILE A 374 -15.59 -19.99 -5.14
N ILE A 375 -15.80 -21.11 -5.82
CA ILE A 375 -17.11 -21.71 -6.01
C ILE A 375 -17.24 -23.02 -5.22
N ASP A 376 -18.46 -23.34 -4.77
CA ASP A 376 -18.82 -24.71 -4.41
C ASP A 376 -18.85 -25.56 -5.68
N ALA A 377 -18.06 -26.62 -5.71
CA ALA A 377 -17.93 -27.44 -6.91
C ALA A 377 -19.25 -28.15 -7.23
N THR A 378 -20.07 -28.51 -6.26
CA THR A 378 -21.30 -29.29 -6.49
C THR A 378 -22.42 -28.42 -7.05
N SER A 379 -22.64 -27.23 -6.47
CA SER A 379 -23.70 -26.31 -6.91
C SER A 379 -23.25 -25.37 -8.04
N GLY A 380 -21.95 -25.07 -8.11
CA GLY A 380 -21.39 -24.04 -8.98
C GLY A 380 -21.62 -22.62 -8.47
N GLU A 381 -22.12 -22.44 -7.24
CA GLU A 381 -22.35 -21.13 -6.65
C GLU A 381 -21.05 -20.53 -6.10
N THR A 382 -20.84 -19.23 -6.34
CA THR A 382 -19.74 -18.47 -5.72
C THR A 382 -19.97 -18.34 -4.22
N VAL A 383 -19.05 -18.89 -3.42
CA VAL A 383 -19.10 -18.83 -1.95
C VAL A 383 -18.21 -17.73 -1.38
N TRP A 384 -17.24 -17.25 -2.15
CA TRP A 384 -16.39 -16.11 -1.83
C TRP A 384 -15.82 -15.50 -3.12
N ALA A 385 -15.63 -14.19 -3.16
CA ALA A 385 -14.92 -13.47 -4.22
C ALA A 385 -14.30 -12.21 -3.62
N MET A 386 -13.19 -11.74 -4.19
CA MET A 386 -12.71 -10.38 -3.91
C MET A 386 -13.78 -9.36 -4.35
N ASP A 387 -14.12 -8.43 -3.48
CA ASP A 387 -15.02 -7.32 -3.77
C ASP A 387 -14.67 -6.08 -2.94
N ASP A 388 -15.27 -4.94 -3.25
CA ASP A 388 -15.03 -3.67 -2.54
C ASP A 388 -15.28 -3.73 -1.04
N ARG A 389 -16.19 -4.60 -0.60
CA ARG A 389 -16.65 -4.65 0.79
C ARG A 389 -15.70 -5.49 1.64
N ASN A 390 -14.92 -6.38 1.02
CA ASN A 390 -14.01 -7.27 1.72
C ASN A 390 -12.53 -7.00 1.42
N THR A 391 -12.22 -6.14 0.45
CA THR A 391 -10.85 -5.75 0.12
C THR A 391 -10.49 -4.37 0.63
N PHE A 392 -9.19 -4.12 0.71
CA PHE A 392 -8.60 -2.84 1.09
C PHE A 392 -7.62 -2.38 0.02
N TYR A 393 -7.32 -1.08 0.00
CA TYR A 393 -6.25 -0.54 -0.83
C TYR A 393 -4.91 -1.22 -0.49
N ALA A 394 -4.18 -1.60 -1.54
CA ALA A 394 -2.96 -2.42 -1.46
C ALA A 394 -1.66 -1.63 -1.67
N GLY A 395 -1.72 -0.30 -1.79
CA GLY A 395 -0.58 0.56 -2.09
C GLY A 395 -0.41 0.85 -3.59
N GLY A 396 0.36 1.89 -3.92
CA GLY A 396 0.58 2.32 -5.30
C GLY A 396 -0.67 2.91 -5.97
N ALA A 397 -1.05 2.40 -7.14
CA ALA A 397 -2.22 2.90 -7.85
C ALA A 397 -3.53 2.63 -7.08
N ASP A 398 -4.47 3.59 -7.07
CA ASP A 398 -5.75 3.51 -6.31
C ASP A 398 -6.55 2.21 -6.60
N LYS A 399 -6.38 1.67 -7.81
CA LYS A 399 -6.96 0.42 -8.31
C LYS A 399 -6.41 -0.86 -7.68
N ASN A 400 -5.28 -0.79 -6.98
CA ASN A 400 -4.67 -1.95 -6.33
C ASN A 400 -5.44 -2.32 -5.06
N ARG A 401 -5.98 -3.53 -5.03
CA ARG A 401 -6.82 -4.04 -3.94
C ARG A 401 -6.25 -5.33 -3.36
N MET A 402 -6.44 -5.52 -2.06
CA MET A 402 -5.94 -6.67 -1.31
C MET A 402 -7.01 -7.24 -0.39
N PHE A 403 -7.10 -8.56 -0.36
CA PHE A 403 -7.76 -9.34 0.68
C PHE A 403 -6.68 -10.06 1.52
N ASP A 404 -6.72 -9.90 2.84
CA ASP A 404 -5.91 -10.68 3.78
C ASP A 404 -6.83 -11.10 4.93
N GLY A 405 -7.28 -12.34 4.93
CA GLY A 405 -8.32 -12.77 5.88
C GLY A 405 -8.70 -14.24 5.78
N THR A 406 -9.70 -14.63 6.57
CA THR A 406 -10.20 -16.00 6.66
C THR A 406 -11.56 -16.16 5.97
N VAL A 407 -11.79 -17.31 5.35
CA VAL A 407 -13.05 -17.68 4.70
C VAL A 407 -13.54 -18.99 5.29
N ALA A 408 -14.72 -18.96 5.91
CA ALA A 408 -15.38 -20.14 6.44
C ALA A 408 -16.03 -20.95 5.32
N LEU A 409 -15.68 -22.23 5.22
CA LEU A 409 -16.21 -23.18 4.24
C LEU A 409 -16.79 -24.40 4.96
N SER A 410 -17.94 -24.86 4.47
CA SER A 410 -18.53 -26.11 4.96
C SER A 410 -17.75 -27.31 4.41
N LYS A 411 -18.01 -28.51 4.94
CA LYS A 411 -17.56 -29.74 4.29
C LYS A 411 -18.09 -29.81 2.86
N GLY A 412 -17.19 -29.93 1.90
CA GLY A 412 -17.54 -29.96 0.48
C GLY A 412 -16.31 -29.94 -0.42
N ASP A 413 -16.56 -29.92 -1.72
CA ASP A 413 -15.54 -29.76 -2.75
C ASP A 413 -15.68 -28.35 -3.33
N TYR A 414 -14.56 -27.69 -3.57
CA TYR A 414 -14.48 -26.29 -3.98
C TYR A 414 -13.47 -26.13 -5.11
N VAL A 415 -13.62 -25.07 -5.89
CA VAL A 415 -12.61 -24.64 -6.86
C VAL A 415 -12.28 -23.18 -6.58
N VAL A 416 -11.00 -22.88 -6.34
CA VAL A 416 -10.48 -21.51 -6.25
C VAL A 416 -9.92 -21.10 -7.60
N PHE A 417 -10.09 -19.82 -7.91
CA PHE A 417 -9.71 -19.20 -9.17
C PHE A 417 -8.97 -17.90 -8.93
N TYR A 418 -8.15 -17.52 -9.91
CA TYR A 418 -7.59 -16.18 -10.04
C TYR A 418 -7.42 -15.85 -11.53
N VAL A 419 -7.67 -14.60 -11.92
CA VAL A 419 -7.56 -14.13 -13.30
C VAL A 419 -6.86 -12.78 -13.34
N THR A 420 -6.19 -12.49 -14.45
CA THR A 420 -5.62 -11.17 -14.77
C THR A 420 -5.95 -10.72 -16.19
N ASP A 421 -5.99 -9.42 -16.44
CA ASP A 421 -6.13 -8.82 -17.77
C ASP A 421 -4.79 -8.49 -18.45
N ASP A 422 -4.79 -7.70 -19.53
CA ASP A 422 -3.59 -7.37 -20.33
C ASP A 422 -2.90 -6.05 -19.94
N SER A 423 -3.25 -5.48 -18.78
CA SER A 423 -2.86 -4.12 -18.44
C SER A 423 -2.10 -3.96 -17.13
N HIS A 424 -2.12 -4.96 -16.23
CA HIS A 424 -1.49 -4.84 -14.92
C HIS A 424 -1.02 -6.19 -14.36
N SER A 425 0.28 -6.39 -14.16
CA SER A 425 0.80 -7.66 -13.62
C SER A 425 2.11 -7.56 -12.85
N ALA A 426 2.50 -8.67 -12.22
CA ALA A 426 3.69 -8.79 -11.38
C ALA A 426 5.02 -8.44 -12.08
N GLU A 427 5.11 -8.53 -13.41
CA GLU A 427 6.34 -8.18 -14.16
C GLU A 427 6.34 -6.75 -14.69
N GLU A 428 5.16 -6.16 -14.97
CA GLU A 428 5.04 -4.85 -15.62
C GLU A 428 3.77 -4.11 -15.18
N PHE A 429 3.83 -3.49 -14.00
CA PHE A 429 2.76 -2.61 -13.55
C PHE A 429 2.67 -1.36 -14.44
N ASN A 430 1.52 -1.12 -15.07
CA ASN A 430 1.28 0.11 -15.85
C ASN A 430 1.18 1.40 -15.01
N SER A 431 1.18 1.27 -13.68
CA SER A 431 1.12 2.34 -12.68
C SER A 431 1.90 1.91 -11.42
N ALA A 432 1.89 2.71 -10.36
CA ALA A 432 2.60 2.39 -9.11
C ALA A 432 2.15 1.01 -8.54
N ALA A 433 3.13 0.18 -8.19
CA ALA A 433 2.92 -1.19 -7.73
C ALA A 433 2.33 -1.24 -6.31
N PRO A 434 1.62 -2.31 -5.92
CA PRO A 434 1.18 -2.50 -4.54
C PRO A 434 2.36 -2.76 -3.59
N PHE A 435 2.13 -2.59 -2.29
CA PHE A 435 3.14 -2.75 -1.23
C PHE A 435 3.81 -4.14 -1.21
N ASP A 436 3.12 -5.17 -1.72
CA ASP A 436 3.60 -6.56 -1.76
C ASP A 436 3.45 -7.10 -3.19
N SER A 437 4.16 -6.48 -4.14
CA SER A 437 4.07 -6.76 -5.58
C SER A 437 4.31 -8.23 -5.94
N ASP A 438 5.21 -8.91 -5.24
CA ASP A 438 5.52 -10.32 -5.45
C ASP A 438 4.31 -11.24 -5.19
N ALA A 439 3.32 -10.75 -4.44
CA ALA A 439 2.10 -11.48 -4.11
C ALA A 439 0.91 -11.17 -5.03
N TRP A 440 1.10 -10.41 -6.13
CA TRP A 440 0.06 -10.21 -7.15
C TRP A 440 -0.47 -11.56 -7.63
N GLY A 441 -1.75 -11.83 -7.39
CA GLY A 441 -2.27 -13.19 -7.40
C GLY A 441 -3.06 -13.56 -6.16
N LEU A 442 -3.21 -14.87 -5.94
CA LEU A 442 -3.92 -15.43 -4.80
C LEU A 442 -3.12 -16.58 -4.17
N GLN A 443 -3.01 -16.53 -2.85
CA GLN A 443 -2.45 -17.59 -2.03
C GLN A 443 -3.51 -18.08 -1.06
N LEU A 444 -3.74 -19.40 -1.03
CA LEU A 444 -4.65 -20.04 -0.09
C LEU A 444 -3.86 -20.93 0.86
N TYR A 445 -4.08 -20.71 2.14
CA TYR A 445 -3.49 -21.44 3.25
C TYR A 445 -4.59 -22.20 3.99
N ALA A 446 -4.31 -23.44 4.35
CA ALA A 446 -5.25 -24.23 5.13
C ALA A 446 -4.53 -25.13 6.13
N GLU A 447 -5.09 -25.23 7.32
CA GLU A 447 -4.67 -26.22 8.29
C GLU A 447 -5.34 -27.59 8.01
N GLY A 448 -4.74 -28.68 8.50
CA GLY A 448 -5.07 -30.05 8.09
C GLY A 448 -6.57 -30.39 7.98
N GLY A 449 -6.90 -31.24 7.01
CA GLY A 449 -8.28 -31.57 6.64
C GLY A 449 -8.71 -30.99 5.28
N VAL A 450 -7.79 -30.35 4.57
CA VAL A 450 -7.95 -29.93 3.18
C VAL A 450 -7.09 -30.80 2.27
N GLN A 451 -7.68 -31.28 1.17
CA GLN A 451 -7.01 -32.12 0.19
C GLN A 451 -7.17 -31.49 -1.20
N LEU A 452 -6.06 -31.30 -1.94
CA LEU A 452 -6.14 -30.91 -3.35
C LEU A 452 -6.79 -32.03 -4.17
N LEU A 453 -7.66 -31.63 -5.09
CA LEU A 453 -8.34 -32.53 -6.00
C LEU A 453 -7.74 -32.39 -7.40
N GLU A 454 -7.59 -33.52 -8.08
CA GLU A 454 -7.26 -33.54 -9.51
C GLU A 454 -8.51 -33.30 -10.36
N SER A 455 -8.33 -32.85 -11.60
CA SER A 455 -9.41 -32.44 -12.50
C SER A 455 -10.50 -33.50 -12.69
N ASP A 456 -10.10 -34.77 -12.78
CA ASP A 456 -11.02 -35.91 -12.96
C ASP A 456 -11.89 -36.16 -11.72
N GLU A 457 -11.35 -35.91 -10.50
CA GLU A 457 -12.08 -36.09 -9.25
C GLU A 457 -13.19 -35.04 -9.07
N ILE A 458 -12.99 -33.84 -9.64
CA ILE A 458 -13.99 -32.76 -9.65
C ILE A 458 -15.18 -33.13 -10.54
N GLN A 459 -14.89 -33.60 -11.77
CA GLN A 459 -15.93 -33.96 -12.73
C GLN A 459 -16.81 -35.10 -12.21
N GLU A 460 -16.19 -36.12 -11.58
CA GLU A 460 -16.93 -37.21 -10.95
C GLU A 460 -17.80 -36.73 -9.77
N ALA A 461 -17.27 -35.86 -8.90
CA ALA A 461 -18.02 -35.30 -7.77
C ALA A 461 -19.23 -34.45 -8.21
N GLN A 462 -19.12 -33.77 -9.36
CA GLN A 462 -20.16 -32.93 -9.96
C GLN A 462 -21.26 -33.72 -10.70
N GLY A 463 -21.10 -35.04 -10.88
CA GLY A 463 -21.93 -35.81 -11.79
C GLY A 463 -21.83 -35.32 -13.24
N MET A 464 -20.67 -34.75 -13.60
CA MET A 464 -20.40 -34.16 -14.91
C MET A 464 -20.21 -35.29 -15.93
N LEU A 465 -20.96 -35.22 -17.03
CA LEU A 465 -20.84 -36.16 -18.15
C LEU A 465 -19.94 -35.59 -19.25
N VAL A 466 -20.00 -34.28 -19.47
CA VAL A 466 -19.20 -33.55 -20.47
C VAL A 466 -18.89 -32.16 -19.92
N SER A 467 -17.64 -31.72 -20.09
CA SER A 467 -17.20 -30.35 -19.79
C SER A 467 -16.33 -29.82 -20.91
N ILE A 468 -16.97 -29.20 -21.91
CA ILE A 468 -16.28 -28.49 -22.98
C ILE A 468 -16.26 -27.02 -22.59
N THR A 469 -15.23 -26.59 -21.89
CA THR A 469 -15.09 -25.24 -21.34
C THR A 469 -13.81 -24.59 -21.84
N ARG A 470 -13.65 -23.28 -21.65
CA ARG A 470 -12.43 -22.54 -22.05
C ARG A 470 -12.13 -22.64 -23.55
N VAL A 471 -13.17 -22.68 -24.37
CA VAL A 471 -13.00 -22.83 -25.82
C VAL A 471 -12.47 -21.52 -26.40
N ARG A 472 -11.37 -21.60 -27.16
CA ARG A 472 -10.69 -20.45 -27.79
C ARG A 472 -11.31 -20.11 -29.14
N ASP A 473 -10.86 -19.02 -29.74
CA ASP A 473 -11.24 -18.57 -31.07
C ASP A 473 -11.11 -19.65 -32.16
N HIS A 474 -12.08 -19.67 -33.08
CA HIS A 474 -12.18 -20.51 -34.26
C HIS A 474 -12.06 -22.02 -33.96
N ASP A 475 -12.50 -22.43 -32.77
CA ASP A 475 -12.38 -23.81 -32.33
C ASP A 475 -13.72 -24.54 -32.39
N ARG A 476 -13.63 -25.86 -32.53
CA ARG A 476 -14.78 -26.75 -32.56
C ARG A 476 -14.49 -28.03 -31.83
N VAL A 477 -14.86 -28.03 -30.56
CA VAL A 477 -14.59 -29.12 -29.62
C VAL A 477 -15.80 -30.05 -29.56
N ARG A 478 -15.55 -31.34 -29.37
CA ARG A 478 -16.60 -32.35 -29.27
C ARG A 478 -16.24 -33.41 -28.25
N GLU A 479 -17.23 -33.82 -27.47
CA GLU A 479 -17.12 -34.91 -26.51
C GLU A 479 -18.33 -35.83 -26.60
N ARG A 480 -18.20 -37.04 -26.06
CA ARG A 480 -19.24 -38.06 -26.12
C ARG A 480 -19.54 -38.59 -24.73
N PHE A 481 -20.81 -38.89 -24.50
CA PHE A 481 -21.25 -39.58 -23.29
C PHE A 481 -22.32 -40.62 -23.63
N THR A 482 -22.45 -41.61 -22.75
CA THR A 482 -23.42 -42.70 -22.90
C THR A 482 -24.34 -42.71 -21.69
N LEU A 483 -25.64 -42.86 -21.93
CA LEU A 483 -26.65 -43.06 -20.90
C LEU A 483 -27.14 -44.51 -20.92
N GLU A 484 -27.06 -45.21 -19.80
CA GLU A 484 -27.57 -46.59 -19.69
C GLU A 484 -29.09 -46.66 -19.53
N ARG A 485 -29.71 -45.54 -19.12
CA ARG A 485 -31.14 -45.41 -18.85
C ARG A 485 -31.60 -43.99 -19.14
N GLU A 486 -32.92 -43.81 -19.22
CA GLU A 486 -33.51 -42.48 -19.24
C GLU A 486 -33.04 -41.67 -18.02
N THR A 487 -32.45 -40.51 -18.29
CA THR A 487 -31.76 -39.68 -17.30
C THR A 487 -32.10 -38.21 -17.52
N LYS A 488 -32.35 -37.50 -16.42
CA LYS A 488 -32.50 -36.05 -16.44
C LYS A 488 -31.12 -35.43 -16.39
N LEU A 489 -30.89 -34.44 -17.25
CA LEU A 489 -29.63 -33.74 -17.37
C LEU A 489 -29.86 -32.25 -17.16
N GLU A 490 -28.87 -31.60 -16.57
CA GLU A 490 -28.74 -30.15 -16.59
C GLU A 490 -27.68 -29.78 -17.62
N VAL A 491 -28.02 -28.88 -18.53
CA VAL A 491 -27.14 -28.34 -19.56
C VAL A 491 -26.90 -26.88 -19.23
N HIS A 492 -25.64 -26.47 -19.17
CA HIS A 492 -25.27 -25.07 -19.00
C HIS A 492 -24.27 -24.69 -20.08
N ALA A 493 -24.64 -23.73 -20.93
CA ALA A 493 -23.78 -23.21 -21.98
C ALA A 493 -23.67 -21.69 -21.89
N VAL A 494 -22.46 -21.16 -22.14
CA VAL A 494 -22.18 -19.73 -22.22
C VAL A 494 -21.50 -19.48 -23.57
N GLY A 495 -21.84 -18.40 -24.26
CA GLY A 495 -21.25 -18.05 -25.55
C GLY A 495 -21.69 -16.68 -26.08
N GLU A 496 -21.10 -16.26 -27.20
CA GLU A 496 -21.38 -14.98 -27.84
C GLU A 496 -22.64 -15.06 -28.71
N GLY A 497 -23.51 -14.06 -28.57
CA GLY A 497 -24.67 -13.89 -29.43
C GLY A 497 -25.07 -12.43 -29.55
N ALA A 498 -25.45 -12.00 -30.74
CA ALA A 498 -25.99 -10.67 -30.99
C ALA A 498 -27.04 -10.70 -32.11
N GLY A 499 -27.92 -9.70 -32.15
CA GLY A 499 -28.87 -9.57 -33.26
C GLY A 499 -29.89 -10.71 -33.39
N ARG A 500 -30.11 -11.50 -32.32
CA ARG A 500 -30.91 -12.75 -32.31
C ARG A 500 -30.25 -13.97 -32.93
N GLU A 501 -28.94 -13.94 -33.11
CA GLU A 501 -28.12 -15.04 -33.59
C GLU A 501 -27.08 -15.40 -32.51
N MET A 502 -26.70 -16.68 -32.46
CA MET A 502 -25.57 -17.15 -31.66
C MET A 502 -24.36 -17.31 -32.58
N TYR A 503 -23.20 -16.86 -32.12
CA TYR A 503 -21.91 -17.01 -32.77
C TYR A 503 -21.12 -18.15 -32.13
N ASP A 504 -21.03 -18.12 -30.79
CA ASP A 504 -20.43 -19.19 -30.01
C ASP A 504 -21.53 -19.94 -29.25
N TYR A 505 -21.65 -21.25 -29.50
CA TYR A 505 -22.77 -22.00 -28.95
C TYR A 505 -22.53 -23.51 -28.88
N GLY A 506 -23.29 -24.14 -27.98
CA GLY A 506 -23.31 -25.58 -27.80
C GLY A 506 -24.52 -26.26 -28.42
N LEU A 507 -24.36 -27.53 -28.78
CA LEU A 507 -25.46 -28.43 -29.15
C LEU A 507 -25.20 -29.87 -28.71
N ILE A 508 -26.27 -30.63 -28.51
CA ILE A 508 -26.23 -32.06 -28.19
C ILE A 508 -26.90 -32.83 -29.33
N ARG A 509 -26.19 -33.83 -29.85
CA ARG A 509 -26.64 -34.70 -30.94
C ARG A 509 -26.78 -36.14 -30.47
N ASP A 510 -27.94 -36.72 -30.72
CA ASP A 510 -28.16 -38.16 -30.61
C ASP A 510 -27.45 -38.89 -31.77
N LEU A 511 -26.55 -39.83 -31.45
CA LEU A 511 -25.68 -40.44 -32.46
C LEU A 511 -26.39 -41.49 -33.33
N ASP A 512 -27.48 -42.09 -32.84
CA ASP A 512 -28.25 -43.09 -33.57
C ASP A 512 -29.15 -42.45 -34.65
N SER A 513 -29.94 -41.46 -34.24
CA SER A 513 -30.88 -40.74 -35.10
C SER A 513 -30.25 -39.58 -35.86
N ARG A 514 -29.05 -39.14 -35.44
CA ARG A 514 -28.35 -37.94 -35.93
C ARG A 514 -29.09 -36.62 -35.72
N ARG A 515 -30.12 -36.62 -34.87
CA ARG A 515 -30.89 -35.41 -34.56
C ARG A 515 -30.20 -34.60 -33.47
N ILE A 516 -30.28 -33.28 -33.61
CA ILE A 516 -29.96 -32.35 -32.53
C ILE A 516 -31.12 -32.42 -31.54
N VAL A 517 -30.82 -32.78 -30.29
CA VAL A 517 -31.80 -32.96 -29.21
C VAL A 517 -31.81 -31.76 -28.26
N TRP A 518 -30.77 -30.93 -28.31
CA TRP A 518 -30.67 -29.64 -27.63
C TRP A 518 -29.69 -28.74 -28.40
N GLU A 519 -29.98 -27.46 -28.49
CA GLU A 519 -29.14 -26.43 -29.15
C GLU A 519 -29.37 -25.11 -28.41
N MET A 520 -28.29 -24.40 -28.12
CA MET A 520 -28.37 -23.07 -27.52
C MET A 520 -28.92 -22.07 -28.54
N ASP A 521 -30.01 -21.38 -28.22
CA ASP A 521 -30.67 -20.40 -29.09
C ASP A 521 -30.73 -19.06 -28.38
N TYR A 522 -30.36 -17.98 -29.08
CA TYR A 522 -30.32 -16.63 -28.50
C TYR A 522 -31.61 -16.27 -27.74
N ARG A 523 -32.78 -16.71 -28.21
CA ARG A 523 -34.08 -16.36 -27.61
C ARG A 523 -34.34 -17.05 -26.28
N ASP A 524 -33.64 -18.13 -26.01
CA ASP A 524 -33.74 -18.94 -24.79
C ASP A 524 -32.54 -18.69 -23.85
N THR A 525 -31.72 -17.66 -24.14
CA THR A 525 -30.57 -17.25 -23.32
C THR A 525 -30.86 -16.03 -22.45
N ASP A 526 -30.20 -16.00 -21.29
CA ASP A 526 -30.05 -14.82 -20.44
C ASP A 526 -28.70 -14.12 -20.69
N HIS A 527 -28.51 -12.93 -20.11
CA HIS A 527 -27.25 -12.21 -20.18
C HIS A 527 -26.23 -12.81 -19.20
N ALA A 528 -25.02 -13.14 -19.67
CA ALA A 528 -24.01 -13.85 -18.88
C ALA A 528 -22.99 -12.93 -18.19
N GLY A 529 -23.25 -11.62 -18.13
CA GLY A 529 -22.35 -10.64 -17.53
C GLY A 529 -21.44 -9.94 -18.54
N GLY A 530 -20.74 -8.89 -18.11
CA GLY A 530 -19.84 -8.12 -18.98
C GLY A 530 -20.52 -7.50 -20.21
N ALA A 531 -20.02 -7.81 -21.41
CA ALA A 531 -20.53 -7.28 -22.67
C ALA A 531 -21.93 -7.83 -23.01
N HIS A 532 -22.77 -7.01 -23.63
CA HIS A 532 -24.16 -7.35 -23.98
C HIS A 532 -24.34 -8.65 -24.80
N LYS A 533 -23.27 -9.06 -25.49
CA LYS A 533 -23.19 -10.22 -26.37
C LYS A 533 -22.87 -11.52 -25.64
N ASN A 534 -22.53 -11.46 -24.35
CA ASN A 534 -22.33 -12.62 -23.50
C ASN A 534 -23.69 -13.22 -23.14
N ARG A 535 -23.93 -14.45 -23.58
CA ARG A 535 -25.20 -15.16 -23.42
C ARG A 535 -24.97 -16.42 -22.59
N GLU A 536 -25.91 -16.74 -21.72
CA GLU A 536 -25.93 -18.03 -21.01
C GLU A 536 -27.28 -18.71 -21.15
N GLN A 537 -27.29 -20.04 -21.17
CA GLN A 537 -28.52 -20.84 -21.13
C GLN A 537 -28.34 -22.02 -20.19
N ARG A 538 -29.24 -22.11 -19.21
CA ARG A 538 -29.34 -23.22 -18.25
C ARG A 538 -30.64 -23.97 -18.47
N ASP A 539 -30.55 -25.21 -18.92
CA ASP A 539 -31.70 -26.04 -19.24
C ASP A 539 -31.70 -27.37 -18.50
N ARG A 540 -32.90 -27.90 -18.29
CA ARG A 540 -33.10 -29.28 -17.81
C ARG A 540 -33.80 -30.11 -18.87
N ILE A 541 -33.08 -31.10 -19.40
CA ILE A 541 -33.57 -31.99 -20.44
C ILE A 541 -33.67 -33.43 -19.91
N THR A 542 -34.47 -34.26 -20.56
CA THR A 542 -34.54 -35.70 -20.27
C THR A 542 -34.20 -36.45 -21.54
N LEU A 543 -33.15 -37.26 -21.49
CA LEU A 543 -32.68 -38.05 -22.62
C LEU A 543 -32.84 -39.55 -22.33
N PRO A 544 -33.29 -40.36 -23.31
CA PRO A 544 -33.35 -41.81 -23.16
C PRO A 544 -31.95 -42.44 -23.08
N ALA A 545 -31.88 -43.74 -22.79
CA ALA A 545 -30.63 -44.49 -22.93
C ALA A 545 -30.11 -44.39 -24.38
N GLY A 546 -28.81 -44.14 -24.55
CA GLY A 546 -28.21 -43.93 -25.86
C GLY A 546 -26.82 -43.31 -25.81
N GLU A 547 -26.20 -43.13 -26.97
CA GLU A 547 -24.93 -42.42 -27.14
C GLU A 547 -25.17 -41.01 -27.71
N TYR A 548 -24.53 -40.03 -27.10
CA TYR A 548 -24.70 -38.62 -27.43
C TYR A 548 -23.33 -37.97 -27.69
N GLU A 549 -23.33 -36.96 -28.56
CA GLU A 549 -22.16 -36.11 -28.85
C GLU A 549 -22.53 -34.66 -28.51
N VAL A 550 -21.76 -34.05 -27.63
CA VAL A 550 -21.82 -32.63 -27.32
C VAL A 550 -20.81 -31.92 -28.20
N ILE A 551 -21.21 -30.82 -28.80
CA ILE A 551 -20.36 -30.00 -29.67
C ILE A 551 -20.47 -28.56 -29.20
N TYR A 552 -19.33 -27.89 -29.12
CA TYR A 552 -19.25 -26.44 -28.94
C TYR A 552 -18.41 -25.86 -30.06
N GLU A 553 -18.82 -24.71 -30.58
CA GLU A 553 -18.20 -24.03 -31.71
C GLU A 553 -18.09 -22.54 -31.39
N THR A 554 -16.92 -21.96 -31.65
CA THR A 554 -16.63 -20.53 -31.49
C THR A 554 -16.31 -19.89 -32.83
N ASP A 555 -16.61 -18.59 -32.94
CA ASP A 555 -16.08 -17.73 -33.98
C ASP A 555 -14.75 -17.08 -33.57
N GLY A 556 -14.40 -15.93 -34.15
CA GLY A 556 -13.03 -15.42 -34.16
C GLY A 556 -12.81 -14.08 -33.49
N SER A 557 -13.70 -13.64 -32.61
CA SER A 557 -13.54 -12.30 -32.04
C SER A 557 -13.77 -12.19 -30.54
N HIS A 558 -14.38 -13.17 -29.88
CA HIS A 558 -14.71 -13.06 -28.47
C HIS A 558 -14.81 -14.43 -27.81
N ALA A 559 -13.67 -15.01 -27.44
CA ALA A 559 -13.63 -16.31 -26.79
C ALA A 559 -12.68 -16.35 -25.60
N PHE A 560 -12.60 -17.52 -24.96
CA PHE A 560 -11.81 -17.67 -23.74
C PHE A 560 -10.32 -17.31 -23.96
N GLY A 561 -9.88 -16.29 -23.23
CA GLY A 561 -8.50 -15.79 -23.27
C GLY A 561 -8.18 -14.80 -24.40
N ASP A 562 -9.18 -14.42 -25.21
CA ASP A 562 -9.05 -13.38 -26.25
C ASP A 562 -10.39 -12.66 -26.43
N TRP A 563 -10.69 -11.75 -25.51
CA TRP A 563 -11.96 -11.04 -25.47
C TRP A 563 -11.84 -9.66 -26.14
N ASN A 564 -12.53 -9.42 -27.26
CA ASN A 564 -12.56 -8.09 -27.89
C ASN A 564 -13.46 -7.04 -27.19
N ASP A 565 -14.08 -7.41 -26.07
CA ASP A 565 -14.96 -6.60 -25.23
C ASP A 565 -14.96 -7.25 -23.83
N ARG A 566 -15.72 -6.74 -22.86
CA ARG A 566 -15.77 -7.35 -21.52
C ARG A 566 -16.21 -8.81 -21.54
N GLN A 567 -15.42 -9.66 -20.90
CA GLN A 567 -15.71 -11.08 -20.69
C GLN A 567 -17.01 -11.31 -19.86
N PRO A 568 -17.65 -12.49 -19.94
CA PRO A 568 -18.79 -12.84 -19.07
C PRO A 568 -18.39 -12.92 -17.59
N ASP A 569 -19.37 -12.93 -16.68
CA ASP A 569 -19.13 -13.02 -15.23
C ASP A 569 -18.43 -14.33 -14.83
N ASN A 570 -18.60 -15.39 -15.62
CA ASN A 570 -17.86 -16.64 -15.47
C ASN A 570 -17.24 -17.07 -16.82
N PRO A 571 -16.07 -16.51 -17.19
CA PRO A 571 -15.40 -16.79 -18.47
C PRO A 571 -15.01 -18.26 -18.63
N LEU A 572 -14.92 -19.01 -17.53
CA LEU A 572 -14.60 -20.44 -17.54
C LEU A 572 -15.68 -21.29 -18.15
N LEU A 573 -16.92 -20.81 -18.11
CA LEU A 573 -18.03 -21.54 -18.66
C LEU A 573 -18.24 -21.23 -20.15
N TRP A 574 -17.35 -20.43 -20.77
CA TRP A 574 -17.33 -20.24 -22.23
C TRP A 574 -17.15 -21.58 -22.94
N GLY A 575 -18.28 -22.13 -23.39
CA GLY A 575 -18.40 -23.56 -23.56
C GLY A 575 -19.77 -24.12 -23.18
N ILE A 576 -19.79 -25.42 -22.95
CA ILE A 576 -20.97 -26.21 -22.56
C ILE A 576 -20.58 -27.30 -21.57
N THR A 577 -21.37 -27.40 -20.51
CA THR A 577 -21.32 -28.47 -19.51
C THR A 577 -22.63 -29.26 -19.52
N VAL A 578 -22.53 -30.56 -19.32
CA VAL A 578 -23.67 -31.48 -19.22
C VAL A 578 -23.46 -32.35 -18.00
N ARG A 579 -24.39 -32.29 -17.04
CA ARG A 579 -24.34 -33.08 -15.80
C ARG A 579 -25.66 -33.78 -15.52
N ILE A 580 -25.62 -34.83 -14.71
CA ILE A 580 -26.83 -35.49 -14.22
C ILE A 580 -27.56 -34.53 -13.27
N ALA A 581 -28.86 -34.30 -13.51
CA ALA A 581 -29.70 -33.50 -12.62
C ALA A 581 -30.30 -34.39 -11.51
N GLU A 582 -30.31 -33.88 -10.28
CA GLU A 582 -30.98 -34.54 -9.13
C GLU A 582 -32.50 -34.67 -9.28
#